data_AF-A0A0B3ATC5-F1
#
_entry.id   AF-A0A0B3ATC5-F1
#
_cell.length_a   1.000
_cell.length_b   1.000
_cell.length_c   1.000
_cell.angle_alpha   90.00
_cell.angle_beta   90.00
_cell.angle_gamma   90.00
#
_symmetry.space_group_name_H-M   'P 1'
#
loop_
_entity.id
_entity.type
_entity.pdbx_description
1 polymer ?
#
loop_
_entity_poly.entity_id
_entity_poly.type
_entity_poly.pdbx_seq_one_letter_code
_entity_poly.pdbx_strand_id
1 'polypeptide(L)'
;MSLAIVLLVISVFLGVVAQLALKEGMIQAKILSFRSEKIVPLLLKMFWNKFVLLGCVCYAVSLLMWLVILSKLELSYAYPMISSGYFFVALGSYFIFKEKITLQRWLAIGIIIFGVVLVGLS
;
A
#
# COMPACT_ATOMS: atom_id res chain seq x y z
N MET A 1 18.11 8.30 -15.04
CA MET A 1 17.47 6.98 -14.94
C MET A 1 17.54 6.39 -13.53
N SER A 2 18.73 6.27 -12.92
CA SER A 2 18.92 5.73 -11.56
C SER A 2 18.06 6.41 -10.47
N LEU A 3 17.99 7.74 -10.45
CA LEU A 3 17.21 8.48 -9.45
C LEU A 3 15.71 8.17 -9.52
N ALA A 4 15.15 7.96 -10.72
CA ALA A 4 13.72 7.68 -10.87
C ALA A 4 13.35 6.30 -10.31
N ILE A 5 14.23 5.31 -10.49
CA ILE A 5 14.07 3.97 -9.93
C ILE A 5 14.15 4.01 -8.40
N VAL A 6 15.09 4.78 -7.83
CA VAL A 6 15.19 4.96 -6.38
C VAL A 6 13.90 5.58 -5.81
N LEU A 7 13.39 6.64 -6.46
CA LEU A 7 12.11 7.24 -6.08
C LEU A 7 10.94 6.26 -6.20
N LEU A 8 10.94 5.42 -7.23
CA LEU A 8 9.92 4.38 -7.42
C LEU A 8 9.92 3.40 -6.26
N VAL A 9 11.09 2.85 -5.91
CA VAL A 9 11.21 1.89 -4.81
C VAL A 9 10.75 2.52 -3.50
N ILE A 10 11.19 3.75 -3.19
CA ILE A 10 10.75 4.46 -1.99
C ILE A 10 9.23 4.70 -2.00
N SER A 11 8.67 5.10 -3.15
CA SER A 11 7.23 5.33 -3.28
C SER A 11 6.42 4.06 -3.04
N VAL A 12 6.88 2.92 -3.56
CA VAL A 12 6.25 1.61 -3.31
C VAL A 12 6.28 1.27 -1.82
N PHE A 13 7.42 1.41 -1.15
CA PHE A 13 7.52 1.17 0.29
C PHE A 13 6.63 2.12 1.11
N LEU A 14 6.55 3.40 0.75
CA LEU A 14 5.62 4.34 1.37
C LEU A 14 4.16 3.90 1.17
N GLY A 15 3.80 3.40 -0.01
CA GLY A 15 2.47 2.83 -0.27
C GLY A 15 2.17 1.60 0.58
N VAL A 16 3.15 0.72 0.78
CA VAL A 16 3.03 -0.45 1.68
C VAL A 16 2.80 0.00 3.12
N VAL A 17 3.63 0.92 3.63
CA VAL A 17 3.48 1.48 4.98
C VAL A 17 2.12 2.15 5.13
N ALA A 18 1.68 2.91 4.12
CA ALA A 18 0.38 3.56 4.11
C ALA A 18 -0.75 2.53 4.25
N GLN A 19 -0.77 1.48 3.43
CA GLN A 19 -1.80 0.44 3.48
C GLN A 19 -1.87 -0.27 4.84
N LEU A 20 -0.71 -0.63 5.41
CA LEU A 20 -0.65 -1.27 6.72
C LEU A 20 -1.11 -0.31 7.83
N ALA A 21 -0.69 0.95 7.80
CA ALA A 21 -1.14 1.95 8.78
C ALA A 21 -2.65 2.21 8.69
N LEU A 22 -3.20 2.36 7.48
CA LEU A 22 -4.64 2.53 7.28
C LEU A 22 -5.41 1.31 7.85
N LYS A 23 -4.96 0.09 7.54
CA LYS A 23 -5.57 -1.14 8.07
C LYS A 23 -5.58 -1.16 9.61
N GLU A 24 -4.45 -0.83 10.23
CA GLU A 24 -4.33 -0.74 11.70
C GLU A 24 -5.28 0.31 12.29
N GLY A 25 -5.36 1.49 11.66
CA GLY A 25 -6.27 2.55 12.09
C GLY A 25 -7.74 2.14 12.04
N MET A 26 -8.13 1.38 11.02
CA MET A 26 -9.49 0.85 10.89
C MET A 26 -9.80 -0.25 11.91
N ILE A 27 -8.83 -1.09 12.26
CA ILE A 27 -8.96 -2.09 13.33
C ILE A 27 -9.19 -1.38 14.68
N GLN A 28 -8.37 -0.37 14.99
CA GLN A 28 -8.48 0.38 16.25
C GLN A 28 -9.77 1.20 16.37
N ALA A 29 -10.26 1.73 15.26
CA ALA A 29 -11.53 2.45 15.24
C ALA A 29 -12.74 1.53 15.55
N LYS A 30 -12.55 0.20 15.55
CA LYS A 30 -13.56 -0.85 15.86
C LYS A 30 -14.84 -0.73 15.02
N ILE A 31 -14.67 -0.46 13.72
CA ILE A 31 -15.76 -0.12 12.78
C ILE A 31 -16.68 -1.32 12.43
N LEU A 32 -16.53 -2.45 13.10
CA LEU A 32 -17.41 -3.61 12.93
C LEU A 32 -18.84 -3.39 13.48
N SER A 33 -19.12 -2.27 14.15
CA SER A 33 -20.45 -1.91 14.63
C SER A 33 -21.09 -0.76 13.83
N PHE A 34 -21.22 -0.93 12.51
CA PHE A 34 -22.13 -0.12 11.66
C PHE A 34 -23.62 -0.23 12.06
N ARG A 35 -23.94 -0.97 13.13
CA ARG A 35 -25.31 -1.34 13.52
C ARG A 35 -26.05 -0.27 14.33
N SER A 36 -25.39 0.78 14.82
CA SER A 36 -26.06 1.81 15.64
C SER A 36 -25.39 3.19 15.76
N GLU A 37 -24.21 3.43 15.18
CA GLU A 37 -23.56 4.74 15.25
C GLU A 37 -23.96 5.66 14.07
N LYS A 38 -24.17 6.95 14.36
CA LYS A 38 -24.34 7.97 13.32
C LYS A 38 -23.06 8.05 12.48
N ILE A 39 -23.20 8.14 11.16
CA ILE A 39 -22.09 8.12 10.19
C ILE A 39 -21.07 9.24 10.46
N VAL A 40 -21.54 10.43 10.87
CA VAL A 40 -20.68 11.61 11.06
C VAL A 40 -19.66 11.44 12.20
N PRO A 41 -20.04 11.06 13.45
CA PRO A 41 -19.08 10.73 14.50
C PRO A 41 -18.06 9.65 14.13
N LEU A 42 -18.49 8.63 13.38
CA LEU A 42 -17.62 7.55 12.93
C LEU A 42 -16.52 8.07 12.00
N LEU A 43 -16.90 8.90 11.02
CA LEU A 43 -15.95 9.54 10.10
C LEU A 43 -14.97 10.44 10.84
N LEU A 44 -15.42 11.22 11.82
CA LEU A 44 -14.53 12.06 12.63
C LEU A 44 -13.54 11.20 13.44
N LYS A 45 -14.00 10.10 14.04
CA LYS A 45 -13.14 9.16 14.77
C LYS A 45 -12.10 8.49 13.86
N MET A 46 -12.48 8.14 12.64
CA MET A 46 -11.57 7.62 11.61
C MET A 46 -10.52 8.66 11.22
N PHE A 47 -10.97 9.87 10.92
CA PHE A 47 -10.10 10.96 10.45
C PHE A 47 -9.04 11.35 11.48
N TRP A 48 -9.39 11.33 12.77
CA TRP A 48 -8.47 11.65 13.87
C TRP A 48 -7.66 10.45 14.39
N ASN A 49 -7.80 9.26 13.79
CA ASN A 49 -6.97 8.13 14.17
C ASN A 49 -5.52 8.34 13.69
N LYS A 50 -4.56 8.19 14.60
CA LYS A 50 -3.13 8.43 14.34
C LYS A 50 -2.57 7.58 13.20
N PHE A 51 -3.00 6.32 13.08
CA PHE A 51 -2.56 5.42 12.02
C PHE A 51 -3.23 5.73 10.68
N VAL A 52 -4.48 6.20 10.69
CA VAL A 52 -5.14 6.72 9.48
C VAL A 52 -4.39 7.94 8.96
N LEU A 53 -4.11 8.92 9.84
CA LEU A 53 -3.34 10.11 9.49
C LEU A 53 -1.95 9.77 8.96
N LEU A 54 -1.23 8.85 9.63
CA LEU A 54 0.06 8.35 9.16
C LEU A 54 -0.05 7.77 7.75
N GLY A 55 -1.03 6.92 7.51
CA GLY A 55 -1.26 6.33 6.19
C GLY A 55 -1.57 7.38 5.12
N CYS A 56 -2.40 8.37 5.44
CA CYS A 56 -2.69 9.49 4.54
C CYS A 56 -1.44 10.32 4.21
N VAL A 57 -0.60 10.62 5.20
CA VAL A 57 0.66 11.37 4.98
C VAL A 57 1.62 10.55 4.11
N CYS A 58 1.80 9.26 4.40
CA CYS A 58 2.62 8.37 3.56
C CYS A 58 2.12 8.33 2.11
N TYR A 59 0.80 8.28 1.90
CA TYR A 59 0.22 8.35 0.57
C TYR A 59 0.42 9.69 -0.12
N ALA A 60 0.25 10.80 0.59
CA ALA A 60 0.49 12.12 0.04
C ALA A 60 1.94 12.26 -0.44
N VAL A 61 2.91 11.81 0.36
CA VAL A 61 4.34 11.81 -0.03
C VAL A 61 4.59 10.86 -1.20
N SER A 62 4.03 9.64 -1.17
CA SER A 62 4.12 8.67 -2.27
C SER A 62 3.56 9.23 -3.58
N LEU A 63 2.44 9.97 -3.52
CA LEU A 63 1.84 10.65 -4.67
C LEU A 63 2.76 11.73 -5.25
N LEU A 64 3.39 12.55 -4.41
CA LEU A 64 4.35 13.55 -4.88
C LEU A 64 5.53 12.89 -5.60
N MET A 65 6.06 11.78 -5.06
CA MET A 65 7.09 10.98 -5.72
C MET A 65 6.56 10.37 -7.03
N TRP A 66 5.33 9.90 -7.05
CA TRP A 66 4.68 9.31 -8.22
C TRP A 66 4.59 10.29 -9.38
N LEU A 67 4.23 11.55 -9.13
CA LEU A 67 4.21 12.60 -10.16
C LEU A 67 5.60 12.81 -10.77
N VAL A 68 6.66 12.80 -9.95
CA VAL A 68 8.05 12.89 -10.44
C VAL A 68 8.44 11.65 -11.25
N ILE A 69 8.03 10.45 -10.81
CA ILE A 69 8.27 9.20 -11.54
C ILE A 69 7.61 9.22 -12.91
N LEU A 70 6.34 9.64 -13.00
CA LEU A 70 5.59 9.72 -14.26
C LEU A 70 6.17 10.74 -15.25
N SER A 71 6.86 11.76 -14.77
CA SER A 71 7.60 12.68 -15.65
C SER A 71 8.90 12.10 -16.24
N LYS A 72 9.35 10.93 -15.76
CA LYS A 72 10.67 10.35 -16.08
C LYS A 72 10.61 8.94 -16.64
N LEU A 73 9.58 8.18 -16.30
CA LEU A 73 9.38 6.79 -16.72
C LEU A 73 8.05 6.67 -17.45
N GLU A 74 7.99 5.73 -18.38
CA GLU A 74 6.73 5.36 -19.01
C GLU A 74 5.80 4.69 -17.99
N LEU A 75 4.50 4.99 -18.08
CA LEU A 75 3.49 4.43 -17.19
C LEU A 75 3.43 2.90 -17.32
N SER A 76 3.62 2.36 -18.52
CA SER A 76 3.70 0.92 -18.83
C SER A 76 4.84 0.22 -18.09
N TYR A 77 5.93 0.92 -17.77
CA TYR A 77 7.04 0.41 -16.97
C TYR A 77 6.80 0.63 -15.47
N ALA A 78 6.42 1.85 -15.07
CA ALA A 78 6.32 2.22 -13.66
C ALA A 78 5.13 1.57 -12.94
N TYR A 79 3.99 1.41 -13.60
CA TYR A 79 2.76 0.92 -12.97
C TYR A 79 2.86 -0.56 -12.55
N PRO A 80 3.40 -1.48 -13.38
CA PRO A 80 3.69 -2.85 -12.93
C PRO A 80 4.59 -2.91 -11.69
N MET A 81 5.59 -2.01 -11.58
CA MET A 81 6.49 -1.99 -10.43
C MET A 81 5.78 -1.74 -9.10
N ILE A 82 4.65 -1.03 -9.09
CA ILE A 82 3.82 -0.85 -7.88
C ILE A 82 3.37 -2.21 -7.32
N SER A 83 3.07 -3.17 -8.20
CA SER A 83 2.59 -4.50 -7.82
C SER A 83 3.63 -5.32 -7.04
N SER A 84 4.92 -4.95 -7.09
CA SER A 84 5.94 -5.53 -6.20
C SER A 84 5.61 -5.29 -4.71
N GLY A 85 4.88 -4.22 -4.40
CA GLY A 85 4.38 -3.92 -3.06
C GLY A 85 3.43 -4.99 -2.50
N TYR A 86 2.75 -5.77 -3.34
CA TYR A 86 1.84 -6.83 -2.88
C TYR A 86 2.53 -7.87 -2.01
N PHE A 87 3.79 -8.18 -2.31
CA PHE A 87 4.60 -9.06 -1.47
C PHE A 87 4.74 -8.52 -0.06
N PHE A 88 5.16 -7.26 0.06
CA PHE A 88 5.40 -6.62 1.35
C PHE A 88 4.11 -6.35 2.11
N VAL A 89 3.01 -6.03 1.43
CA VAL A 89 1.69 -5.93 2.06
C VAL A 89 1.26 -7.29 2.61
N ALA A 90 1.39 -8.38 1.84
CA ALA A 90 1.06 -9.72 2.32
C ALA A 90 1.94 -10.13 3.51
N LEU A 91 3.23 -9.84 3.45
CA LEU A 91 4.17 -10.11 4.53
C LEU A 91 3.82 -9.31 5.80
N GLY A 92 3.55 -8.01 5.65
CA GLY A 92 3.12 -7.14 6.73
C GLY A 92 1.78 -7.58 7.34
N SER A 93 0.80 -7.96 6.50
CA SER A 93 -0.47 -8.49 6.97
C SER A 93 -0.34 -9.80 7.74
N TYR A 94 0.57 -10.67 7.31
CA TYR A 94 0.85 -11.92 8.02
C TYR A 94 1.49 -11.66 9.38
N PHE A 95 2.50 -10.79 9.48
CA PHE A 95 3.21 -10.56 10.74
C PHE A 95 2.49 -9.62 11.71
N ILE A 96 1.94 -8.52 11.22
CA ILE A 96 1.33 -7.46 12.06
C ILE A 96 -0.10 -7.85 12.45
N PHE A 97 -0.92 -8.22 11.47
CA PHE A 97 -2.34 -8.52 11.69
C PHE A 97 -2.62 -10.01 11.93
N LYS A 98 -1.60 -10.87 11.83
CA LYS A 98 -1.73 -12.33 11.96
C LYS A 98 -2.76 -12.91 11.00
N GLU A 99 -2.90 -12.31 9.81
CA GLU A 99 -3.83 -12.78 8.79
C GLU A 99 -3.41 -14.16 8.28
N LYS A 100 -4.38 -15.09 8.18
CA LYS A 100 -4.15 -16.40 7.57
C LYS A 100 -4.15 -16.25 6.05
N ILE A 101 -2.97 -16.14 5.47
CA ILE A 101 -2.77 -16.08 4.02
C ILE A 101 -2.66 -17.49 3.46
N THR A 102 -3.55 -17.86 2.54
CA THR A 102 -3.55 -19.19 1.92
C THR A 102 -2.32 -19.38 1.03
N LEU A 103 -1.90 -20.64 0.87
CA LEU A 103 -0.80 -20.98 -0.05
C LEU A 103 -1.10 -20.53 -1.49
N GLN A 104 -2.35 -20.64 -1.93
CA GLN A 104 -2.79 -20.15 -3.24
C GLN A 104 -2.54 -18.65 -3.42
N ARG A 105 -2.77 -17.82 -2.39
CA ARG A 105 -2.50 -16.38 -2.46
C ARG A 105 -1.00 -16.10 -2.54
N TRP A 106 -0.16 -16.83 -1.82
CA TRP A 106 1.30 -16.73 -1.93
C TRP A 106 1.81 -17.08 -3.32
N LEU A 107 1.30 -18.18 -3.91
CA LEU A 107 1.67 -18.57 -5.27
C LEU A 107 1.26 -17.52 -6.30
N ALA A 108 0.04 -16.99 -6.20
CA ALA A 108 -0.43 -15.92 -7.08
C ALA A 108 0.43 -14.65 -6.97
N ILE A 109 0.79 -14.24 -5.74
CA ILE A 109 1.72 -13.13 -5.51
C ILE A 109 3.07 -13.40 -6.17
N GLY A 110 3.59 -14.63 -6.06
CA GLY A 110 4.83 -15.03 -6.73
C GLY A 110 4.76 -14.86 -8.25
N ILE A 111 3.65 -15.25 -8.88
CA ILE A 111 3.42 -15.07 -10.33
C ILE A 111 3.39 -13.58 -10.70
N ILE A 112 2.74 -12.75 -9.89
CA ILE A 112 2.70 -11.29 -10.12
C ILE A 112 4.12 -10.71 -10.06
N ILE A 113 4.89 -11.04 -9.03
CA ILE A 113 6.28 -10.57 -8.88
C ILE A 113 7.13 -11.02 -10.07
N PHE A 114 6.98 -12.27 -10.52
CA PHE A 114 7.68 -12.77 -11.69
C PHE A 114 7.36 -11.93 -12.93
N GLY A 115 6.08 -11.61 -13.17
CA GLY A 115 5.69 -10.69 -14.25
C GLY A 115 6.31 -9.30 -14.12
N VAL A 116 6.37 -8.75 -12.90
CA VAL A 116 7.03 -7.46 -12.62
C VAL A 116 8.52 -7.50 -12.97
N VAL A 117 9.22 -8.59 -12.63
CA VAL A 117 10.63 -8.76 -12.98
C VAL A 117 10.83 -8.79 -14.49
N LEU A 118 9.97 -9.49 -15.24
CA LEU A 118 10.05 -9.51 -16.70
C LEU A 118 9.88 -8.11 -17.32
N VAL A 119 8.92 -7.31 -16.82
CA VAL A 119 8.75 -5.91 -17.25
C VAL A 119 9.95 -5.05 -16.85
N GLY A 120 10.58 -5.34 -15.72
CA GLY A 120 11.77 -4.60 -15.26
C GLY A 120 13.01 -4.85 -16.12
N LEU A 121 13.05 -5.97 -16.83
CA LEU A 121 14.14 -6.40 -17.71
C LEU A 121 13.95 -5.99 -19.18
N SER A 122 12.76 -5.56 -19.58
CA SER A 122 12.48 -5.02 -20.92
C SER A 122 12.98 -3.59 -21.06
#